data_AF-K3ZSK9-F1
#
_entry.id   AF-K3ZSK9-F1
#
_cell.length_a   1.000
_cell.length_b   1.000
_cell.length_c   1.000
_cell.angle_alpha   90.00
_cell.angle_beta   90.00
_cell.angle_gamma   90.00
#
_symmetry.space_group_name_H-M   'P 1'
#
loop_
_entity.id
_entity.type
_entity.pdbx_description
1 polymer ?
#
loop_
_entity_poly.entity_id
_entity_poly.type
_entity_poly.pdbx_seq_one_letter_code
_entity_poly.pdbx_strand_id
1 'polypeptide(L)'
;MTTWERKSQSEQPGEDKRSLKESPQMDILLSAVLGELTTRSIDFFIKKIFKPKALDVEDRLHMILLRAHVIIDEAMGRQITNQSVLQQLDMLRDAMYRGCYTLDTFRYQVHSEEEAKGQVLSHSLSLSKVNSPQGLCSSSRNPQILKQLNNSLDDLSSMILGVEELVVFLASYPRLYRQPYSMHLVLGNCMFGRQMETEFVINFLLHARPHGSKELDILPIVGPGRVGKTTLVAHVCEDERIRDHFSEILFLRDHDFTVVDLATVREGYAMEYKNRVSNSNKDGRLLVVVELYSAYTRDVPSNTKIIVTSRSDKIIKFGTTQALSMKYLSHEAYWYFFKTLMFGSTDPKMHPRLACQAMEMARMSKRCFIAANMFACLLRDNFDIEMWCKVLAFTRGQNNKNILNFGGHPFDLINQKRPAYLGRMVTPFQYIVLHRGNECSKQEEVPKIKLQDVMYGSITAHGKFEILGWRSRIPPYHSFVDICEIQEVKTTSAKRKRSV
;
A
#
# COMPACT_ATOMS: atom_id res chain seq x y z
N MET A 1 60.93 27.80 -50.04
CA MET A 1 61.39 28.59 -48.88
C MET A 1 61.46 27.61 -47.71
N THR A 2 62.62 26.97 -47.55
CA THR A 2 63.59 27.22 -46.45
C THR A 2 63.06 26.74 -45.09
N THR A 3 63.67 25.91 -44.25
CA THR A 3 64.84 25.00 -44.20
C THR A 3 65.06 24.76 -42.68
N TRP A 4 65.25 23.50 -42.24
CA TRP A 4 66.05 23.04 -41.07
C TRP A 4 65.48 23.24 -39.64
N GLU A 5 65.26 22.19 -38.83
CA GLU A 5 66.22 21.35 -38.04
C GLU A 5 66.92 22.08 -36.87
N ARG A 6 66.57 21.78 -35.60
CA ARG A 6 67.38 21.02 -34.59
C ARG A 6 66.96 21.21 -33.12
N LYS A 7 66.80 20.06 -32.45
CA LYS A 7 67.42 19.60 -31.18
C LYS A 7 67.62 20.53 -29.97
N SER A 8 67.08 20.02 -28.84
CA SER A 8 67.75 19.71 -27.55
C SER A 8 67.65 20.65 -26.34
N GLN A 9 67.04 20.07 -25.30
CA GLN A 9 67.43 20.03 -23.88
C GLN A 9 67.17 21.19 -22.90
N SER A 10 66.56 20.75 -21.78
CA SER A 10 66.64 21.20 -20.38
C SER A 10 66.21 22.61 -20.00
N GLU A 11 65.10 22.72 -19.28
CA GLU A 11 65.08 23.06 -17.84
C GLU A 11 63.65 22.99 -17.29
N GLN A 12 63.44 22.22 -16.22
CA GLN A 12 62.34 22.45 -15.29
C GLN A 12 62.72 23.65 -14.39
N PRO A 13 61.73 24.38 -13.86
CA PRO A 13 61.35 24.07 -12.48
C PRO A 13 59.84 23.92 -12.31
N GLY A 14 59.49 23.05 -11.36
CA GLY A 14 58.12 22.64 -11.09
C GLY A 14 57.19 23.76 -10.64
N GLU A 15 55.98 23.76 -11.19
CA GLU A 15 54.82 24.34 -10.55
C GLU A 15 54.15 23.28 -9.68
N ASP A 16 54.31 23.49 -8.38
CA ASP A 16 53.67 22.79 -7.27
C ASP A 16 52.15 22.98 -7.36
N LYS A 17 51.45 22.15 -8.13
CA LYS A 17 49.98 22.01 -8.02
C LYS A 17 49.66 21.34 -6.69
N ARG A 18 49.71 22.11 -5.61
CA ARG A 18 49.05 21.76 -4.35
C ARG A 18 47.55 21.72 -4.61
N SER A 19 47.04 20.51 -4.85
CA SER A 19 45.64 20.21 -4.60
C SER A 19 45.36 20.58 -3.14
N LEU A 20 44.57 21.64 -2.93
CA LEU A 20 43.92 21.89 -1.66
C LEU A 20 43.03 20.67 -1.39
N LYS A 21 43.55 19.72 -0.61
CA LYS A 21 42.75 18.71 0.07
C LYS A 21 41.85 19.51 1.02
N GLU A 22 40.61 19.74 0.61
CA GLU A 22 39.55 20.18 1.51
C GLU A 22 39.54 19.20 2.69
N SER A 23 39.67 19.74 3.90
CA SER A 23 39.81 18.90 5.09
C SER A 23 38.45 18.27 5.38
N PRO A 24 38.37 16.96 5.70
CA PRO A 24 37.12 16.31 6.09
C PRO A 24 36.42 17.01 7.26
N GLN A 25 37.19 17.74 8.08
CA GLN A 25 36.68 18.54 9.19
C GLN A 25 35.90 19.78 8.73
N MET A 26 36.27 20.38 7.59
CA MET A 26 35.59 21.56 7.05
C MET A 26 34.22 21.19 6.48
N ASP A 27 34.09 20.02 5.84
CA ASP A 27 32.80 19.49 5.37
C ASP A 27 31.87 19.08 6.51
N ILE A 28 32.41 18.51 7.60
CA ILE A 28 31.66 18.20 8.81
C ILE A 28 31.15 19.49 9.47
N LEU A 29 31.99 20.52 9.55
CA LEU A 29 31.61 21.82 10.10
C LEU A 29 30.59 22.53 9.20
N LEU A 30 30.74 22.49 7.88
CA LEU A 30 29.76 23.04 6.94
C LEU A 30 28.43 22.30 7.01
N SER A 31 28.44 20.96 7.11
CA SER A 31 27.22 20.16 7.29
C SER A 31 26.57 20.40 8.65
N ALA A 32 27.36 20.61 9.72
CA ALA A 32 26.84 20.94 11.04
C ALA A 32 26.24 22.35 11.07
N VAL A 33 26.92 23.33 10.48
CA VAL A 33 26.44 24.72 10.37
C VAL A 33 25.21 24.80 9.46
N LEU A 34 25.18 24.05 8.36
CA LEU A 34 24.01 23.96 7.47
C LEU A 34 22.86 23.21 8.16
N GLY A 35 23.16 22.15 8.92
CA GLY A 35 22.22 21.45 9.79
C GLY A 35 21.64 22.36 10.86
N GLU A 36 22.45 23.22 11.47
CA GLU A 36 22.01 24.16 12.49
C GLU A 36 21.26 25.35 11.87
N LEU A 37 21.67 25.85 10.71
CA LEU A 37 20.93 26.87 9.95
C LEU A 37 19.59 26.34 9.44
N THR A 38 19.51 25.09 9.00
CA THR A 38 18.25 24.43 8.62
C THR A 38 17.37 24.20 9.84
N THR A 39 17.93 23.77 10.97
CA THR A 39 17.19 23.65 12.24
C THR A 39 16.69 25.00 12.74
N ARG A 40 17.50 26.06 12.67
CA ARG A 40 17.12 27.42 13.06
C ARG A 40 16.14 28.07 12.09
N SER A 41 16.23 27.78 10.79
CA SER A 41 15.24 28.26 9.83
C SER A 41 13.92 27.51 9.98
N ILE A 42 13.95 26.20 10.25
CA ILE A 42 12.75 25.43 10.66
C ILE A 42 12.18 25.99 11.97
N ASP A 43 12.99 26.23 13.00
CA ASP A 43 12.56 26.80 14.28
C ASP A 43 12.04 28.24 14.11
N PHE A 44 12.60 29.01 13.18
CA PHE A 44 12.12 30.34 12.81
C PHE A 44 10.81 30.28 12.02
N PHE A 45 10.66 29.33 11.09
CA PHE A 45 9.40 29.10 10.38
C PHE A 45 8.33 28.61 11.35
N ILE A 46 8.67 27.74 12.30
CA ILE A 46 7.80 27.36 13.42
C ILE A 46 7.48 28.61 14.24
N LYS A 47 8.43 29.38 14.74
CA LYS A 47 8.12 30.60 15.55
C LYS A 47 7.34 31.68 14.78
N LYS A 48 7.55 31.81 13.46
CA LYS A 48 6.91 32.83 12.62
C LYS A 48 5.53 32.41 12.11
N ILE A 49 5.30 31.12 11.86
CA ILE A 49 3.97 30.55 11.60
C ILE A 49 3.16 30.46 12.91
N PHE A 50 3.82 30.33 14.07
CA PHE A 50 3.20 30.09 15.37
C PHE A 50 3.29 31.28 16.36
N LYS A 51 2.96 32.51 15.93
CA LYS A 51 2.47 33.51 16.89
C LYS A 51 0.99 33.19 17.18
N PRO A 52 0.58 32.86 18.41
CA PRO A 52 -0.79 32.46 18.67
C PRO A 52 -1.72 33.68 18.60
N LYS A 53 -2.52 33.75 17.53
CA LYS A 53 -3.96 34.00 17.73
C LYS A 53 -4.54 32.71 18.32
N ALA A 54 -5.61 32.78 19.10
CA ALA A 54 -6.26 31.58 19.64
C ALA A 54 -6.72 30.69 18.47
N LEU A 55 -5.90 29.70 18.11
CA LEU A 55 -6.19 28.74 17.05
C LEU A 55 -7.24 27.75 17.57
N ASP A 56 -8.26 27.47 16.75
CA ASP A 56 -9.25 26.44 17.06
C ASP A 56 -8.57 25.07 17.15
N VAL A 57 -9.19 24.12 17.86
CA VAL A 57 -8.67 22.76 18.06
C VAL A 57 -8.35 22.09 16.71
N GLU A 58 -9.15 22.37 15.69
CA GLU A 58 -8.95 21.89 14.32
C GLU A 58 -7.61 22.35 13.74
N ASP A 59 -7.30 23.64 13.81
CA ASP A 59 -6.07 24.22 13.27
C ASP A 59 -4.85 23.68 13.99
N ARG A 60 -4.93 23.56 15.32
CA ARG A 60 -3.84 22.96 16.12
C ARG A 60 -3.60 21.50 15.75
N LEU A 61 -4.65 20.71 15.57
CA LEU A 61 -4.54 19.32 15.15
C LEU A 61 -3.98 19.22 13.73
N HIS A 62 -4.39 20.11 12.83
CA HIS A 62 -3.83 20.16 11.48
C HIS A 62 -2.32 20.43 11.50
N MET A 63 -1.87 21.41 12.30
CA MET A 63 -0.46 21.76 12.43
C MET A 63 0.36 20.60 13.00
N ILE A 64 -0.14 19.90 14.02
CA ILE A 64 0.61 18.78 14.61
C ILE A 64 0.68 17.56 13.69
N LEU A 65 -0.37 17.31 12.91
CA LEU A 65 -0.36 16.30 11.87
C LEU A 65 0.68 16.60 10.80
N LEU A 66 0.83 17.85 10.36
CA LEU A 66 1.89 18.24 9.42
C LEU A 66 3.28 17.93 9.98
N ARG A 67 3.50 18.20 11.28
CA ARG A 67 4.76 17.88 11.95
C ARG A 67 5.02 16.37 12.00
N ALA A 68 4.01 15.58 12.35
CA ALA A 68 4.11 14.12 12.32
C ALA A 68 4.45 13.59 10.92
N HIS A 69 3.82 14.14 9.86
CA HIS A 69 4.12 13.77 8.48
C HIS A 69 5.58 14.01 8.12
N VAL A 70 6.12 15.19 8.45
CA VAL A 70 7.53 15.53 8.18
C VAL A 70 8.48 14.56 8.87
N ILE A 71 8.22 14.22 10.14
CA ILE A 71 9.05 13.28 10.90
C ILE A 71 8.99 11.88 10.25
N ILE A 72 7.79 11.40 9.92
CA ILE A 72 7.60 10.10 9.27
C ILE A 72 8.25 10.08 7.88
N ASP A 73 8.06 11.10 7.05
CA ASP A 73 8.65 11.16 5.71
C ASP A 73 10.18 11.21 5.76
N GLU A 74 10.77 11.96 6.71
CA GLU A 74 12.23 11.96 6.92
C GLU A 74 12.73 10.60 7.41
N ALA A 75 12.05 9.97 8.37
CA ALA A 75 12.39 8.64 8.86
C ALA A 75 12.30 7.58 7.75
N MET A 76 11.29 7.69 6.87
CA MET A 76 11.10 6.82 5.72
C MET A 76 12.20 6.94 4.66
N GLY A 77 12.91 8.07 4.61
CA GLY A 77 14.06 8.30 3.75
C GLY A 77 15.38 7.74 4.30
N ARG A 78 15.35 6.98 5.41
CA ARG A 78 16.54 6.51 6.11
C ARG A 78 16.54 5.01 6.32
N GLN A 79 17.74 4.43 6.37
CA GLN A 79 17.94 3.01 6.64
C GLN A 79 17.95 2.74 8.15
N ILE A 80 16.76 2.74 8.76
CA ILE A 80 16.61 2.53 10.21
C ILE A 80 16.64 1.04 10.51
N THR A 81 17.69 0.59 11.20
CA THR A 81 17.87 -0.82 11.57
C THR A 81 17.43 -1.11 13.01
N ASN A 82 17.38 -0.10 13.86
CA ASN A 82 17.01 -0.26 15.26
C ASN A 82 15.50 -0.50 15.43
N GLN A 83 15.16 -1.65 15.98
CA GLN A 83 13.78 -2.11 16.18
C GLN A 83 12.98 -1.20 17.14
N SER A 84 13.59 -0.62 18.17
CA SER A 84 12.86 0.26 19.10
C SER A 84 12.46 1.58 18.45
N VAL A 85 13.37 2.17 17.66
CA VAL A 85 13.10 3.39 16.88
C VAL A 85 12.00 3.12 15.85
N LEU A 86 12.11 2.00 15.14
CA LEU A 86 11.11 1.53 14.19
C LEU A 86 9.72 1.38 14.87
N GLN A 87 9.65 0.77 16.05
CA GLN A 87 8.40 0.63 16.81
C GLN A 87 7.81 1.99 17.23
N GLN A 88 8.63 2.93 17.70
CA GLN A 88 8.16 4.26 18.09
C GLN A 88 7.63 5.06 16.88
N LEU A 89 8.29 4.95 15.73
CA LEU A 89 7.82 5.54 14.47
C LEU A 89 6.50 4.91 14.00
N ASP A 90 6.33 3.60 14.18
CA ASP A 90 5.06 2.93 13.86
C ASP A 90 3.92 3.44 14.75
N MET A 91 4.18 3.62 16.04
CA MET A 91 3.19 4.20 16.97
C MET A 91 2.84 5.64 16.60
N LEU A 92 3.83 6.48 16.24
CA LEU A 92 3.60 7.85 15.78
C LEU A 92 2.77 7.87 14.49
N ARG A 93 3.09 6.98 13.54
CA ARG A 93 2.37 6.83 12.27
C ARG A 93 0.92 6.41 12.48
N ASP A 94 0.68 5.46 13.37
CA ASP A 94 -0.67 5.00 13.70
C ASP A 94 -1.50 6.11 14.38
N ALA A 95 -0.88 6.86 15.31
CA ALA A 95 -1.48 8.06 15.88
C ALA A 95 -1.77 9.14 14.81
N MET A 96 -0.87 9.32 13.85
CA MET A 96 -1.04 10.25 12.72
C MET A 96 -2.23 9.85 11.85
N TYR A 97 -2.36 8.56 11.50
CA TYR A 97 -3.52 8.08 10.74
C TYR A 97 -4.83 8.28 11.49
N ARG A 98 -4.86 7.99 12.80
CA ARG A 98 -6.03 8.27 13.64
C ARG A 98 -6.37 9.76 13.65
N GLY A 99 -5.40 10.64 13.89
CA GLY A 99 -5.62 12.08 13.89
C GLY A 99 -6.12 12.60 12.54
N CYS A 100 -5.56 12.12 11.42
CA CYS A 100 -6.06 12.43 10.08
C CYS A 100 -7.51 11.98 9.88
N TYR A 101 -7.83 10.75 10.29
CA TYR A 101 -9.18 10.20 10.17
C TYR A 101 -10.20 10.99 11.01
N THR A 102 -9.87 11.33 12.26
CA THR A 102 -10.71 12.15 13.14
C THR A 102 -10.93 13.54 12.55
N LEU A 103 -9.86 14.19 12.08
CA LEU A 103 -9.92 15.52 11.47
C LEU A 103 -10.79 15.52 10.19
N ASP A 104 -10.59 14.54 9.32
CA ASP A 104 -11.38 14.42 8.09
C ASP A 104 -12.85 14.08 8.38
N THR A 105 -13.11 13.22 9.37
CA THR A 105 -14.48 12.90 9.79
C THR A 105 -15.20 14.16 10.28
N PHE A 106 -14.53 14.97 11.11
CA PHE A 106 -15.06 16.26 11.55
C PHE A 106 -15.37 17.19 10.37
N ARG A 107 -14.42 17.36 9.43
CA ARG A 107 -14.57 18.24 8.27
C ARG A 107 -15.69 17.81 7.33
N TYR A 108 -15.76 16.52 7.01
CA TYR A 108 -16.67 16.03 5.97
C TYR A 108 -18.07 15.71 6.49
N GLN A 109 -18.24 15.52 7.81
CA GLN A 109 -19.57 15.35 8.41
C GLN A 109 -20.41 16.64 8.34
N VAL A 110 -19.78 17.82 8.46
CA VAL A 110 -20.46 19.12 8.34
C VAL A 110 -21.15 19.28 6.98
N HIS A 111 -20.56 18.78 5.90
CA HIS A 111 -21.11 18.92 4.56
C HIS A 111 -22.18 17.88 4.20
N SER A 112 -22.21 16.74 4.90
CA SER A 112 -23.31 15.76 4.75
C SER A 112 -24.64 16.28 5.33
N GLU A 113 -24.59 17.19 6.32
CA GLU A 113 -25.77 17.75 6.98
C GLU A 113 -26.44 18.88 6.16
N GLU A 114 -25.65 19.63 5.38
CA GLU A 114 -26.17 20.67 4.47
C GLU A 114 -27.00 20.06 3.31
N GLU A 115 -26.59 18.90 2.80
CA GLU A 115 -27.31 18.19 1.73
C GLU A 115 -28.58 17.50 2.23
N ALA A 116 -28.60 16.98 3.46
CA ALA A 116 -29.82 16.45 4.07
C ALA A 116 -30.94 17.52 4.21
N LYS A 117 -30.55 18.79 4.34
CA LYS A 117 -31.49 19.93 4.33
C LYS A 117 -31.86 20.39 2.91
N GLY A 118 -30.94 20.27 1.93
CA GLY A 118 -31.17 20.65 0.53
C GLY A 118 -31.96 19.63 -0.31
N GLN A 119 -31.90 18.33 0.02
CA GLN A 119 -32.56 17.26 -0.75
C GLN A 119 -34.03 17.02 -0.37
N VAL A 120 -34.59 17.75 0.59
CA VAL A 120 -36.03 17.67 0.92
C VAL A 120 -36.92 18.28 -0.19
N LEU A 121 -36.34 18.97 -1.17
CA LEU A 121 -37.09 19.68 -2.21
C LEU A 121 -36.65 19.34 -3.66
N SER A 122 -36.47 18.06 -4.01
CA SER A 122 -36.56 17.67 -5.43
C SER A 122 -36.71 16.15 -5.65
N HIS A 123 -37.88 15.82 -6.21
CA HIS A 123 -38.25 14.59 -6.93
C HIS A 123 -38.30 13.26 -6.17
N SER A 124 -39.53 12.96 -5.77
CA SER A 124 -40.13 11.63 -5.58
C SER A 124 -39.75 10.61 -6.66
N LEU A 125 -38.99 9.57 -6.27
CA LEU A 125 -39.21 8.22 -6.76
C LEU A 125 -39.08 7.25 -5.57
N SER A 126 -40.22 6.64 -5.24
CA SER A 126 -40.44 5.74 -4.13
C SER A 126 -39.52 4.52 -4.18
N LEU A 127 -38.62 4.40 -3.20
CA LEU A 127 -38.05 3.13 -2.78
C LEU A 127 -38.26 2.96 -1.28
N SER A 128 -38.82 1.81 -0.94
CA SER A 128 -39.36 1.41 0.35
C SER A 128 -38.44 1.67 1.54
N LYS A 129 -39.02 2.32 2.56
CA LYS A 129 -38.53 2.34 3.95
C LYS A 129 -38.17 0.92 4.40
N VAL A 130 -36.87 0.66 4.56
CA VAL A 130 -36.36 -0.42 5.39
C VAL A 130 -35.49 0.24 6.45
N ASN A 131 -35.89 0.04 7.70
CA ASN A 131 -35.32 0.68 8.87
C ASN A 131 -33.82 0.38 9.00
N SER A 132 -32.97 1.40 8.85
CA SER A 132 -31.65 1.43 9.47
C SER A 132 -31.76 2.19 10.79
N PRO A 133 -31.09 1.78 11.88
CA PRO A 133 -31.21 2.44 13.15
C PRO A 133 -30.62 3.85 13.06
N GLN A 134 -31.51 4.83 13.14
CA GLN A 134 -31.39 6.11 13.82
C GLN A 134 -29.97 6.46 14.33
N GLY A 135 -29.26 7.29 13.56
CA GLY A 135 -28.18 8.13 14.05
C GLY A 135 -28.64 9.58 13.94
N LEU A 136 -28.95 10.20 15.07
CA LEU A 136 -29.41 11.58 15.19
C LEU A 136 -28.44 12.58 14.51
N CYS A 137 -28.95 13.53 13.75
CA CYS A 137 -28.25 14.77 13.42
C CYS A 137 -29.16 15.97 13.66
N SER A 138 -29.10 16.50 14.89
CA SER A 138 -29.53 17.85 15.23
C SER A 138 -28.33 18.80 15.19
N SER A 139 -28.60 20.06 14.86
CA SER A 139 -27.69 21.13 14.43
C SER A 139 -26.65 21.66 15.45
N SER A 140 -26.08 20.83 16.32
CA SER A 140 -24.93 21.22 17.17
C SER A 140 -23.70 20.40 16.80
N ARG A 141 -22.54 21.05 16.64
CA ARG A 141 -21.23 20.37 16.54
C ARG A 141 -21.20 19.26 17.58
N ASN A 142 -21.24 18.00 17.15
CA ASN A 142 -21.41 16.88 18.06
C ASN A 142 -20.29 16.93 19.12
N PRO A 143 -20.60 17.16 20.40
CA PRO A 143 -19.59 17.35 21.44
C PRO A 143 -18.68 16.13 21.59
N GLN A 144 -19.15 14.94 21.18
CA GLN A 144 -18.34 13.73 21.13
C GLN A 144 -17.21 13.82 20.10
N ILE A 145 -17.44 14.42 18.93
CA ILE A 145 -16.42 14.56 17.88
C ILE A 145 -15.38 15.61 18.27
N LEU A 146 -15.81 16.73 18.87
CA LEU A 146 -14.89 17.72 19.42
C LEU A 146 -14.02 17.13 20.54
N LYS A 147 -14.58 16.24 21.36
CA LYS A 147 -13.80 15.47 22.35
C LYS A 147 -12.79 14.55 21.67
N GLN A 148 -13.18 13.83 20.61
CA GLN A 148 -12.26 12.99 19.83
C GLN A 148 -11.13 13.78 19.17
N LEU A 149 -11.41 14.99 18.68
CA LEU A 149 -10.39 15.89 18.14
C LEU A 149 -9.37 16.30 19.20
N ASN A 150 -9.83 16.72 20.38
CA ASN A 150 -8.95 17.09 21.49
C ASN A 150 -8.11 15.90 21.93
N ASN A 151 -8.71 14.73 22.13
CA ASN A 151 -7.97 13.51 22.47
C ASN A 151 -6.90 13.18 21.40
N SER A 152 -7.26 13.26 20.12
CA SER A 152 -6.30 13.01 19.03
C SER A 152 -5.15 14.02 19.02
N LEU A 153 -5.44 15.27 19.37
CA LEU A 153 -4.43 16.33 19.50
C LEU A 153 -3.50 16.08 20.68
N ASP A 154 -4.03 15.68 21.83
CA ASP A 154 -3.25 15.40 23.03
C ASP A 154 -2.37 14.14 22.84
N ASP A 155 -2.95 13.08 22.25
CA ASP A 155 -2.23 11.85 21.87
C ASP A 155 -1.08 12.17 20.92
N LEU A 156 -1.32 12.94 19.86
CA LEU A 156 -0.26 13.31 18.92
C LEU A 156 0.78 14.24 19.55
N SER A 157 0.36 15.16 20.42
CA SER A 157 1.28 16.08 21.11
C SER A 157 2.25 15.33 22.00
N SER A 158 1.73 14.41 22.81
CA SER A 158 2.55 13.57 23.68
C SER A 158 3.49 12.67 22.88
N MET A 159 3.00 12.05 21.80
CA MET A 159 3.82 11.19 20.93
C MET A 159 4.94 11.96 20.22
N ILE A 160 4.67 13.16 19.70
CA ILE A 160 5.72 13.97 19.05
C ILE A 160 6.78 14.39 20.07
N LEU A 161 6.39 14.86 21.26
CA LEU A 161 7.34 15.22 22.30
C LEU A 161 8.26 14.04 22.65
N GLY A 162 7.71 12.82 22.73
CA GLY A 162 8.50 11.61 22.96
C GLY A 162 9.42 11.22 21.80
N VAL A 163 9.16 11.69 20.58
CA VAL A 163 9.94 11.40 19.37
C VAL A 163 10.91 12.54 19.01
N GLU A 164 10.76 13.75 19.57
CA GLU A 164 11.64 14.90 19.30
C GLU A 164 13.12 14.58 19.56
N GLU A 165 13.41 13.89 20.67
CA GLU A 165 14.77 13.44 21.00
C GLU A 165 15.29 12.43 19.97
N LEU A 166 14.40 11.59 19.41
CA LEU A 166 14.72 10.59 18.39
C LEU A 166 14.98 11.21 17.02
N VAL A 167 14.44 12.38 16.71
CA VAL A 167 14.69 13.07 15.43
C VAL A 167 16.19 13.36 15.26
N VAL A 168 16.89 13.66 16.35
CA VAL A 168 18.36 13.82 16.32
C VAL A 168 19.04 12.50 15.99
N PHE A 169 18.57 11.38 16.54
CA PHE A 169 19.08 10.06 16.20
C PHE A 169 18.76 9.66 14.76
N LEU A 170 17.63 10.10 14.19
CA LEU A 170 17.33 9.87 12.78
C LEU A 170 18.45 10.41 11.88
N ALA A 171 19.03 11.57 12.23
CA ALA A 171 20.13 12.16 11.47
C ALA A 171 21.35 11.23 11.32
N SER A 172 21.57 10.33 12.29
CA SER A 172 22.68 9.37 12.27
C SER A 172 22.51 8.20 11.30
N TYR A 173 21.27 7.89 10.88
CA TYR A 173 21.03 6.79 9.94
C TYR A 173 21.34 7.22 8.50
N PRO A 174 21.99 6.36 7.70
CA PRO A 174 22.26 6.62 6.29
C PRO A 174 20.97 6.95 5.53
N ARG A 175 21.07 7.93 4.62
CA ARG A 175 19.96 8.25 3.71
C ARG A 175 19.85 7.19 2.63
N LEU A 176 18.62 6.76 2.40
CA LEU A 176 18.24 6.05 1.20
C LEU A 176 17.92 7.12 0.16
N TYR A 177 18.70 7.21 -0.92
CA TYR A 177 18.40 8.13 -2.03
C TYR A 177 17.17 7.61 -2.78
N ARG A 178 15.99 7.88 -2.23
CA ARG A 178 14.69 7.42 -2.71
C ARG A 178 13.75 8.62 -2.77
N GLN A 179 12.85 8.65 -3.76
CA GLN A 179 11.78 9.68 -3.81
C GLN A 179 10.98 9.70 -2.48
N PRO A 180 10.37 10.83 -2.09
CA PRO A 180 9.54 10.92 -0.89
C PRO A 180 8.48 9.82 -0.86
N TYR A 181 8.21 9.26 0.31
CA TYR A 181 7.33 8.11 0.45
C TYR A 181 5.90 8.40 -0.04
N SER A 182 5.38 9.59 0.26
CA SER A 182 4.12 10.11 -0.28
C SER A 182 4.07 10.09 -1.82
N MET A 183 5.18 10.41 -2.49
CA MET A 183 5.28 10.34 -3.95
C MET A 183 5.28 8.88 -4.45
N HIS A 184 5.97 7.96 -3.77
CA HIS A 184 5.91 6.54 -4.12
C HIS A 184 4.49 5.97 -4.02
N LEU A 185 3.69 6.45 -3.08
CA LEU A 185 2.30 6.04 -2.96
C LEU A 185 1.46 6.55 -4.13
N VAL A 186 1.58 7.81 -4.49
CA VAL A 186 0.86 8.42 -5.63
C VAL A 186 1.25 7.76 -6.96
N LEU A 187 2.55 7.47 -7.13
CA LEU A 187 3.05 6.78 -8.33
C LEU A 187 2.79 5.27 -8.31
N GLY A 188 2.39 4.72 -7.16
CA GLY A 188 2.16 3.28 -7.00
C GLY A 188 3.45 2.48 -7.14
N ASN A 189 4.54 2.95 -6.52
CA ASN A 189 5.89 2.38 -6.56
C ASN A 189 6.29 1.69 -5.24
N CYS A 190 5.47 1.76 -4.19
CA CYS A 190 5.75 1.10 -2.93
C CYS A 190 4.50 0.51 -2.27
N MET A 191 4.71 -0.46 -1.38
CA MET A 191 3.66 -1.05 -0.56
C MET A 191 3.34 -0.15 0.64
N PHE A 192 2.10 0.36 0.71
CA PHE A 192 1.66 1.25 1.78
C PHE A 192 1.67 0.56 3.16
N GLY A 193 2.34 1.19 4.15
CA GLY A 193 2.16 0.88 5.57
C GLY A 193 2.88 -0.38 6.05
N ARG A 194 3.74 -1.00 5.23
CA ARG A 194 4.40 -2.28 5.51
C ARG A 194 5.90 -2.22 5.80
N GLN A 195 6.40 -1.07 6.20
CA GLN A 195 7.84 -0.83 6.27
C GLN A 195 8.48 -1.55 7.46
N MET A 196 7.77 -1.65 8.58
CA MET A 196 8.15 -2.48 9.72
C MET A 196 8.28 -3.94 9.32
N GLU A 197 7.26 -4.48 8.65
CA GLU A 197 7.28 -5.84 8.14
C GLU A 197 8.39 -6.05 7.11
N THR A 198 8.68 -5.05 6.28
CA THR A 198 9.76 -5.10 5.28
C THR A 198 11.13 -5.19 5.95
N GLU A 199 11.46 -4.28 6.88
CA GLU A 199 12.74 -4.31 7.60
C GLU A 199 12.88 -5.55 8.49
N PHE A 200 11.78 -6.05 9.08
CA PHE A 200 11.81 -7.31 9.82
C PHE A 200 12.27 -8.48 8.95
N VAL A 201 11.70 -8.62 7.73
CA VAL A 201 12.09 -9.67 6.78
C VAL A 201 13.53 -9.46 6.31
N ILE A 202 13.93 -8.23 6.01
CA ILE A 202 15.30 -7.92 5.57
C ILE A 202 16.32 -8.27 6.64
N ASN A 203 16.06 -7.92 7.90
CA ASN A 203 16.94 -8.25 9.02
C ASN A 203 17.07 -9.76 9.20
N PHE A 204 15.98 -10.53 9.08
CA PHE A 204 16.04 -11.99 9.09
C PHE A 204 16.90 -12.56 7.96
N LEU A 205 16.76 -12.02 6.74
CA LEU A 205 17.49 -12.47 5.57
C LEU A 205 18.98 -12.17 5.64
N LEU A 206 19.35 -11.00 6.15
CA LEU A 206 20.75 -10.56 6.27
C LEU A 206 21.45 -11.11 7.52
N HIS A 207 20.71 -11.66 8.49
CA HIS A 207 21.28 -12.21 9.71
C HIS A 207 22.16 -13.43 9.40
N ALA A 208 23.46 -13.32 9.68
CA ALA A 208 24.40 -14.42 9.56
C ALA A 208 24.34 -15.32 10.79
N ARG A 209 24.32 -16.64 10.59
CA ARG A 209 24.37 -17.58 11.71
C ARG A 209 25.80 -17.76 12.24
N PRO A 210 25.97 -18.05 13.53
CA PRO A 210 27.22 -18.57 14.05
C PRO A 210 27.63 -19.85 13.33
N HIS A 211 28.92 -19.99 13.03
CA HIS A 211 29.46 -21.16 12.33
C HIS A 211 29.12 -22.47 13.09
N GLY A 212 28.47 -23.42 12.42
CA GLY A 212 28.23 -24.78 12.95
C GLY A 212 26.77 -25.21 13.14
N SER A 213 25.77 -24.33 12.96
CA SER A 213 24.36 -24.74 13.07
C SER A 213 23.89 -25.52 11.83
N LYS A 214 23.28 -26.70 12.00
CA LYS A 214 22.72 -27.52 10.91
C LYS A 214 21.24 -27.22 10.58
N GLU A 215 20.58 -26.36 11.35
CA GLU A 215 19.15 -26.06 11.13
C GLU A 215 18.93 -25.16 9.90
N LEU A 216 17.73 -25.17 9.31
CA LEU A 216 17.37 -24.26 8.22
C LEU A 216 16.81 -22.95 8.76
N ASP A 217 17.06 -21.84 8.07
CA ASP A 217 16.44 -20.55 8.38
C ASP A 217 15.13 -20.42 7.63
N ILE A 218 14.02 -20.55 8.36
CA ILE A 218 12.67 -20.53 7.81
C ILE A 218 11.88 -19.44 8.51
N LEU A 219 11.44 -18.45 7.74
CA LEU A 219 10.52 -17.39 8.19
C LEU A 219 9.11 -17.63 7.66
N PRO A 220 8.15 -18.01 8.52
CA PRO A 220 6.74 -18.05 8.16
C PRO A 220 6.16 -16.63 8.13
N ILE A 221 5.45 -16.29 7.07
CA ILE A 221 4.63 -15.10 6.93
C ILE A 221 3.17 -15.54 6.79
N VAL A 222 2.37 -15.24 7.80
CA VAL A 222 0.96 -15.65 7.88
C VAL A 222 0.04 -14.45 7.86
N GLY A 223 -1.19 -14.64 7.41
CA GLY A 223 -2.21 -13.58 7.44
C GLY A 223 -3.33 -13.79 6.44
N PRO A 224 -4.38 -12.95 6.46
CA PRO A 224 -5.55 -13.09 5.61
C PRO A 224 -5.23 -13.13 4.10
N GLY A 225 -6.19 -13.63 3.32
CA GLY A 225 -6.11 -13.56 1.85
C GLY A 225 -6.01 -12.11 1.38
N ARG A 226 -5.20 -11.86 0.33
CA ARG A 226 -5.03 -10.53 -0.29
C ARG A 226 -4.54 -9.40 0.64
N VAL A 227 -3.99 -9.74 1.81
CA VAL A 227 -3.37 -8.78 2.74
C VAL A 227 -2.03 -8.21 2.23
N GLY A 228 -1.47 -8.83 1.18
CA GLY A 228 -0.24 -8.38 0.50
C GLY A 228 1.03 -9.14 0.88
N LYS A 229 0.96 -10.40 1.33
CA LYS A 229 2.14 -11.22 1.67
C LYS A 229 3.11 -11.38 0.49
N THR A 230 2.61 -11.84 -0.66
CA THR A 230 3.41 -12.03 -1.87
C THR A 230 4.00 -10.69 -2.35
N THR A 231 3.22 -9.61 -2.27
CA THR A 231 3.67 -8.25 -2.54
C THR A 231 4.81 -7.81 -1.61
N LEU A 232 4.71 -8.08 -0.30
CA LEU A 232 5.75 -7.76 0.68
C LEU A 232 7.05 -8.47 0.33
N VAL A 233 7.00 -9.79 0.11
CA VAL A 233 8.20 -10.58 -0.21
C VAL A 233 8.81 -10.14 -1.53
N ALA A 234 7.99 -9.84 -2.54
CA ALA A 234 8.48 -9.29 -3.80
C ALA A 234 9.22 -7.96 -3.62
N HIS A 235 8.73 -7.04 -2.77
CA HIS A 235 9.44 -5.79 -2.47
C HIS A 235 10.75 -6.02 -1.74
N VAL A 236 10.78 -6.95 -0.79
CA VAL A 236 12.01 -7.32 -0.08
C VAL A 236 13.05 -7.89 -1.05
N CYS A 237 12.63 -8.71 -2.02
CA CYS A 237 13.53 -9.28 -3.02
C CYS A 237 14.07 -8.25 -4.02
N GLU A 238 13.37 -7.11 -4.18
CA GLU A 238 13.85 -5.98 -4.99
C GLU A 238 14.77 -5.03 -4.21
N ASP A 239 14.86 -5.14 -2.88
CA ASP A 239 15.76 -4.33 -2.07
C ASP A 239 17.21 -4.62 -2.44
N GLU A 240 18.00 -3.56 -2.70
CA GLU A 240 19.39 -3.68 -3.14
C GLU A 240 20.24 -4.50 -2.18
N ARG A 241 20.02 -4.38 -0.85
CA ARG A 241 20.74 -5.16 0.16
C ARG A 241 20.51 -6.66 -0.01
N ILE A 242 19.29 -7.05 -0.33
CA ILE A 242 18.91 -8.45 -0.57
C ILE A 242 19.43 -8.92 -1.92
N ARG A 243 19.27 -8.10 -2.96
CA ARG A 243 19.79 -8.38 -4.30
C ARG A 243 21.30 -8.54 -4.32
N ASP A 244 22.02 -7.82 -3.48
CA ASP A 244 23.48 -7.93 -3.35
C ASP A 244 23.89 -9.12 -2.48
N HIS A 245 23.07 -9.50 -1.50
CA HIS A 245 23.37 -10.60 -0.58
C HIS A 245 23.16 -11.99 -1.20
N PHE A 246 22.11 -12.21 -1.99
CA PHE A 246 21.79 -13.52 -2.58
C PHE A 246 22.22 -13.61 -4.05
N SER A 247 22.74 -14.77 -4.47
CA SER A 247 23.10 -15.02 -5.87
C SER A 247 21.92 -15.48 -6.71
N GLU A 248 20.97 -16.16 -6.06
CA GLU A 248 19.79 -16.73 -6.69
C GLU A 248 18.59 -16.56 -5.74
N ILE A 249 17.46 -16.12 -6.29
CA ILE A 249 16.17 -16.03 -5.61
C ILE A 249 15.18 -16.87 -6.41
N LEU A 250 14.50 -17.81 -5.74
CA LEU A 250 13.56 -18.75 -6.34
C LEU A 250 12.15 -18.52 -5.77
N PHE A 251 11.16 -18.38 -6.64
CA PHE A 251 9.75 -18.31 -6.26
C PHE A 251 9.02 -19.59 -6.65
N LEU A 252 8.46 -20.29 -5.67
CA LEU A 252 7.71 -21.53 -5.83
C LEU A 252 6.25 -21.30 -5.49
N ARG A 253 5.35 -21.49 -6.46
CA ARG A 253 3.90 -21.41 -6.26
C ARG A 253 3.26 -22.77 -6.35
N ASP A 254 2.47 -23.07 -5.33
CA ASP A 254 1.77 -24.34 -5.17
C ASP A 254 0.53 -24.39 -6.06
N HIS A 255 0.64 -25.05 -7.21
CA HIS A 255 -0.53 -25.71 -7.79
C HIS A 255 -0.53 -27.22 -7.57
N ASP A 256 0.61 -27.91 -7.40
CA ASP A 256 0.63 -29.37 -7.22
C ASP A 256 1.89 -29.92 -6.49
N PHE A 257 2.38 -29.32 -5.38
CA PHE A 257 3.59 -29.84 -4.72
C PHE A 257 3.28 -30.65 -3.45
N THR A 258 3.62 -31.95 -3.46
CA THR A 258 3.54 -32.80 -2.26
C THR A 258 4.91 -33.10 -1.64
N VAL A 259 5.99 -33.13 -2.41
CA VAL A 259 7.38 -33.26 -1.93
C VAL A 259 8.32 -32.56 -2.90
N VAL A 260 9.24 -31.75 -2.39
CA VAL A 260 10.18 -30.97 -3.21
C VAL A 260 11.62 -31.36 -2.89
N ASP A 261 12.31 -31.97 -3.86
CA ASP A 261 13.76 -31.97 -3.95
C ASP A 261 14.20 -30.73 -4.74
N LEU A 262 15.09 -29.91 -4.17
CA LEU A 262 15.60 -28.69 -4.81
C LEU A 262 16.29 -28.97 -6.15
N ALA A 263 16.87 -30.16 -6.35
CA ALA A 263 17.45 -30.55 -7.64
C ALA A 263 16.35 -30.65 -8.72
N THR A 264 15.21 -31.28 -8.40
CA THR A 264 14.07 -31.39 -9.32
C THR A 264 13.38 -30.06 -9.61
N VAL A 265 13.37 -29.12 -8.65
CA VAL A 265 12.87 -27.74 -8.86
C VAL A 265 13.72 -26.98 -9.87
N ARG A 266 15.03 -27.21 -9.85
CA ARG A 266 15.98 -26.51 -10.72
C ARG A 266 15.87 -26.93 -12.18
N GLU A 267 15.39 -28.15 -12.44
CA GLU A 267 15.32 -28.75 -13.78
C GLU A 267 13.90 -28.77 -14.38
N GLY A 268 12.83 -28.69 -13.56
CA GLY A 268 11.49 -29.10 -14.02
C GLY A 268 10.41 -28.04 -14.27
N TYR A 269 10.47 -26.81 -13.70
CA TYR A 269 9.27 -25.95 -13.66
C TYR A 269 9.51 -24.48 -14.00
N ALA A 270 8.46 -23.84 -14.54
CA ALA A 270 8.42 -22.45 -14.99
C ALA A 270 8.77 -21.47 -13.86
N MET A 271 10.05 -21.12 -13.77
CA MET A 271 10.61 -20.18 -12.81
C MET A 271 10.22 -18.76 -13.18
N GLU A 272 9.13 -18.24 -12.62
CA GLU A 272 8.61 -16.92 -12.99
C GLU A 272 9.50 -15.73 -12.60
N TYR A 273 10.52 -15.94 -11.75
CA TYR A 273 11.50 -14.89 -11.45
C TYR A 273 12.86 -15.48 -11.05
N LYS A 274 13.82 -15.47 -11.98
CA LYS A 274 15.22 -15.84 -11.73
C LYS A 274 16.10 -14.60 -11.89
N ASN A 275 16.31 -13.84 -10.83
CA ASN A 275 17.40 -12.85 -10.83
C ASN A 275 18.73 -13.57 -10.59
N ARG A 276 19.36 -14.05 -11.68
CA ARG A 276 20.79 -14.39 -11.67
C ARG A 276 21.58 -13.10 -11.73
N VAL A 277 21.96 -12.57 -10.57
CA VAL A 277 22.90 -11.46 -10.51
C VAL A 277 24.31 -12.04 -10.67
N SER A 278 24.87 -11.93 -11.88
CA SER A 278 26.21 -12.42 -12.20
C SER A 278 27.28 -11.49 -11.62
N ASN A 279 27.49 -11.54 -10.30
CA ASN A 279 28.67 -10.97 -9.66
C ASN A 279 29.53 -12.10 -9.10
N SER A 280 30.82 -12.10 -9.44
CA SER A 280 31.79 -13.19 -9.20
C SER A 280 32.11 -13.50 -7.73
N ASN A 281 31.54 -12.75 -6.78
CA ASN A 281 31.85 -12.84 -5.34
C ASN A 281 30.72 -13.46 -4.48
N LYS A 282 29.65 -13.98 -5.07
CA LYS A 282 28.51 -14.51 -4.28
C LYS A 282 28.66 -16.00 -4.01
N ASP A 283 28.90 -16.32 -2.74
CA ASP A 283 29.24 -17.61 -2.15
C ASP A 283 28.07 -18.64 -2.14
N GLY A 284 27.37 -18.80 -3.27
CA GLY A 284 26.28 -19.78 -3.44
C GLY A 284 25.02 -19.55 -2.58
N ARG A 285 24.82 -18.34 -2.04
CA ARG A 285 23.67 -18.01 -1.16
C ARG A 285 22.34 -18.00 -1.92
N LEU A 286 21.40 -18.82 -1.46
CA LEU A 286 20.10 -19.03 -2.10
C LEU A 286 18.96 -18.48 -1.21
N LEU A 287 18.00 -17.78 -1.82
CA LEU A 287 16.73 -17.45 -1.18
C LEU A 287 15.61 -18.22 -1.87
N VAL A 288 14.82 -18.98 -1.09
CA VAL A 288 13.65 -19.70 -1.58
C VAL A 288 12.39 -19.08 -0.97
N VAL A 289 11.49 -18.62 -1.82
CA VAL A 289 10.17 -18.10 -1.45
C VAL A 289 9.12 -19.11 -1.87
N VAL A 290 8.36 -19.63 -0.89
CA VAL A 290 7.34 -20.65 -1.12
C VAL A 290 5.97 -20.11 -0.71
N GLU A 291 5.00 -20.15 -1.61
CA GLU A 291 3.60 -19.87 -1.29
C GLU A 291 2.85 -21.19 -1.08
N LEU A 292 2.59 -21.55 0.19
CA LEU A 292 2.18 -22.90 0.59
C LEU A 292 0.75 -23.00 1.12
N TYR A 293 0.10 -24.13 0.81
CA TYR A 293 -0.93 -24.75 1.66
C TYR A 293 -0.35 -25.85 2.58
N SER A 294 0.61 -26.65 2.12
CA SER A 294 1.36 -27.62 2.94
C SER A 294 2.52 -28.26 2.15
N ALA A 295 3.78 -27.99 2.51
CA ALA A 295 4.91 -28.81 2.04
C ALA A 295 6.13 -28.68 2.97
N TYR A 296 6.98 -29.70 2.92
CA TYR A 296 8.24 -29.84 3.66
C TYR A 296 9.36 -30.05 2.64
N THR A 297 10.43 -29.25 2.73
CA THR A 297 11.63 -29.38 1.88
C THR A 297 12.67 -30.25 2.58
N ARG A 298 13.16 -31.31 1.92
CA ARG A 298 14.35 -32.07 2.33
C ARG A 298 15.56 -31.64 1.49
N ASP A 299 16.74 -31.75 2.08
CA ASP A 299 18.05 -31.45 1.47
C ASP A 299 18.17 -30.06 0.84
N VAL A 300 18.45 -29.08 1.69
CA VAL A 300 18.65 -27.69 1.30
C VAL A 300 20.12 -27.30 1.56
N PRO A 301 20.81 -26.63 0.61
CA PRO A 301 22.20 -26.19 0.80
C PRO A 301 22.38 -25.34 2.07
N SER A 302 23.53 -25.44 2.73
CA SER A 302 23.84 -24.81 4.02
C SER A 302 23.82 -23.27 4.04
N ASN A 303 23.68 -22.62 2.88
CA ASN A 303 23.61 -21.16 2.71
C ASN A 303 22.24 -20.69 2.18
N THR A 304 21.16 -21.39 2.54
CA THR A 304 19.80 -21.08 2.06
C THR A 304 18.94 -20.43 3.15
N LYS A 305 18.28 -19.33 2.82
CA LYS A 305 17.16 -18.77 3.59
C LYS A 305 15.84 -19.12 2.92
N ILE A 306 14.82 -19.44 3.71
CA ILE A 306 13.49 -19.81 3.22
C ILE A 306 12.45 -18.85 3.81
N ILE A 307 11.60 -18.30 2.93
CA ILE A 307 10.38 -17.58 3.32
C ILE A 307 9.20 -18.43 2.91
N VAL A 308 8.30 -18.71 3.85
CA VAL A 308 7.06 -19.44 3.59
C VAL A 308 5.88 -18.52 3.82
N THR A 309 5.04 -18.31 2.80
CA THR A 309 3.84 -17.48 2.91
C THR A 309 2.57 -18.36 2.93
N SER A 310 1.61 -18.06 3.82
CA SER A 310 0.31 -18.77 3.82
C SER A 310 -0.83 -17.96 4.42
N ARG A 311 -2.07 -18.40 4.14
CA ARG A 311 -3.29 -17.91 4.81
C ARG A 311 -3.56 -18.62 6.13
N SER A 312 -2.92 -19.77 6.38
CA SER A 312 -3.16 -20.59 7.57
C SER A 312 -2.02 -20.45 8.56
N ASP A 313 -2.35 -20.19 9.82
CA ASP A 313 -1.37 -20.14 10.92
C ASP A 313 -0.73 -21.51 11.21
N LYS A 314 -1.25 -22.59 10.60
CA LYS A 314 -0.65 -23.94 10.69
C LYS A 314 0.80 -23.99 10.20
N ILE A 315 1.24 -23.06 9.34
CA ILE A 315 2.61 -23.04 8.85
C ILE A 315 3.61 -22.48 9.87
N ILE A 316 3.15 -21.83 10.95
CA ILE A 316 4.02 -21.23 11.98
C ILE A 316 4.97 -22.29 12.56
N LYS A 317 4.48 -23.52 12.76
CA LYS A 317 5.26 -24.64 13.29
C LYS A 317 6.44 -25.08 12.41
N PHE A 318 6.48 -24.65 11.14
CA PHE A 318 7.59 -24.94 10.24
C PHE A 318 8.68 -23.87 10.28
N GLY A 319 8.43 -22.75 10.98
CA GLY A 319 9.41 -21.68 11.14
C GLY A 319 10.49 -22.03 12.14
N THR A 320 11.70 -21.56 11.88
CA THR A 320 12.81 -21.57 12.85
C THR A 320 13.03 -20.19 13.48
N THR A 321 12.25 -19.18 13.05
CA THR A 321 12.20 -17.82 13.61
C THR A 321 10.75 -17.44 13.91
N GLN A 322 10.55 -16.43 14.76
CA GLN A 322 9.23 -15.87 15.05
C GLN A 322 8.50 -15.52 13.75
N ALA A 323 7.30 -16.09 13.59
CA ALA A 323 6.48 -15.86 12.41
C ALA A 323 6.00 -14.40 12.32
N LEU A 324 6.01 -13.86 11.09
CA LEU A 324 5.47 -12.55 10.80
C LEU A 324 3.96 -12.65 10.53
N SER A 325 3.14 -12.05 11.39
CA SER A 325 1.68 -12.01 11.23
C SER A 325 1.23 -10.71 10.56
N MET A 326 0.86 -10.79 9.28
CA MET A 326 0.32 -9.67 8.53
C MET A 326 -1.19 -9.54 8.74
N LYS A 327 -1.61 -8.42 9.34
CA LYS A 327 -3.02 -8.06 9.53
C LYS A 327 -3.48 -7.09 8.44
N TYR A 328 -4.79 -6.97 8.19
CA TYR A 328 -5.31 -5.83 7.42
C TYR A 328 -4.91 -4.50 8.10
N LEU A 329 -4.79 -3.44 7.31
CA LEU A 329 -4.58 -2.09 7.86
C LEU A 329 -5.69 -1.72 8.85
N SER A 330 -5.41 -0.76 9.74
CA SER A 330 -6.48 -0.10 10.51
C SER A 330 -7.42 0.65 9.54
N HIS A 331 -8.62 1.00 10.01
CA HIS A 331 -9.57 1.74 9.17
C HIS A 331 -9.02 3.12 8.79
N GLU A 332 -8.29 3.71 9.72
CA GLU A 332 -7.66 5.02 9.65
C GLU A 332 -6.48 5.01 8.68
N ALA A 333 -5.60 4.01 8.78
CA ALA A 333 -4.50 3.83 7.83
C ALA A 333 -5.02 3.53 6.41
N TYR A 334 -6.06 2.69 6.30
CA TYR A 334 -6.69 2.40 5.01
C TYR A 334 -7.36 3.65 4.42
N TRP A 335 -8.04 4.46 5.25
CA TRP A 335 -8.62 5.73 4.81
C TRP A 335 -7.54 6.67 4.28
N TYR A 336 -6.42 6.82 5.00
CA TYR A 336 -5.30 7.64 4.55
C TYR A 336 -4.82 7.19 3.16
N PHE A 337 -4.56 5.89 3.00
CA PHE A 337 -4.19 5.30 1.71
C PHE A 337 -5.23 5.55 0.62
N PHE A 338 -6.51 5.29 0.92
CA PHE A 338 -7.62 5.45 -0.02
C PHE A 338 -7.75 6.90 -0.48
N LYS A 339 -7.71 7.86 0.46
CA LYS A 339 -7.78 9.30 0.18
C LYS A 339 -6.62 9.73 -0.72
N THR A 340 -5.37 9.37 -0.39
CA THR A 340 -4.21 9.69 -1.22
C THR A 340 -4.34 9.12 -2.63
N LEU A 341 -4.86 7.89 -2.77
CA LEU A 341 -5.03 7.25 -4.07
C LEU A 341 -6.14 7.89 -4.92
N MET A 342 -7.25 8.25 -4.28
CA MET A 342 -8.43 8.83 -4.96
C MET A 342 -8.20 10.25 -5.46
N PHE A 343 -7.43 11.06 -4.74
CA PHE A 343 -7.21 12.46 -5.08
C PHE A 343 -5.85 12.72 -5.76
N GLY A 344 -4.90 11.78 -5.64
CA GLY A 344 -3.57 11.92 -6.23
C GLY A 344 -2.86 13.16 -5.69
N SER A 345 -2.50 14.08 -6.58
CA SER A 345 -1.89 15.38 -6.23
C SER A 345 -2.90 16.47 -5.88
N THR A 346 -4.20 16.21 -6.01
CA THR A 346 -5.26 17.20 -5.75
C THR A 346 -5.52 17.29 -4.25
N ASP A 347 -5.68 18.50 -3.70
CA ASP A 347 -6.03 18.68 -2.30
C ASP A 347 -7.52 18.32 -2.06
N PRO A 348 -7.83 17.27 -1.26
CA PRO A 348 -9.21 16.91 -0.95
C PRO A 348 -9.99 18.03 -0.24
N LYS A 349 -9.32 18.98 0.42
CA LYS A 349 -9.97 20.13 1.07
C LYS A 349 -10.68 21.05 0.09
N MET A 350 -10.22 21.10 -1.17
CA MET A 350 -10.87 21.89 -2.23
C MET A 350 -12.16 21.22 -2.74
N HIS A 351 -12.35 19.94 -2.43
CA HIS A 351 -13.49 19.14 -2.89
C HIS A 351 -14.14 18.35 -1.73
N PRO A 352 -14.65 19.04 -0.68
CA PRO A 352 -15.10 18.37 0.55
C PRO A 352 -16.27 17.40 0.31
N ARG A 353 -17.14 17.68 -0.66
CA ARG A 353 -18.24 16.78 -1.04
C ARG A 353 -17.72 15.47 -1.66
N LEU A 354 -16.75 15.56 -2.56
CA LEU A 354 -16.11 14.36 -3.13
C LEU A 354 -15.39 13.57 -2.03
N ALA A 355 -14.71 14.26 -1.11
CA ALA A 355 -14.00 13.61 -0.01
C ALA A 355 -14.96 12.88 0.95
N CYS A 356 -16.15 13.43 1.20
CA CYS A 356 -17.22 12.73 1.92
C CYS A 356 -17.64 11.44 1.21
N GLN A 357 -17.88 11.48 -0.11
CA GLN A 357 -18.22 10.28 -0.88
C GLN A 357 -17.07 9.26 -0.88
N ALA A 358 -15.82 9.71 -1.00
CA ALA A 358 -14.62 8.88 -0.92
C ALA A 358 -14.55 8.11 0.41
N MET A 359 -14.87 8.78 1.52
CA MET A 359 -14.84 8.18 2.86
C MET A 359 -15.87 7.06 2.99
N GLU A 360 -17.06 7.25 2.44
CA GLU A 360 -18.09 6.20 2.37
C GLU A 360 -17.66 5.01 1.51
N MET A 361 -16.99 5.26 0.37
CA MET A 361 -16.42 4.20 -0.46
C MET A 361 -15.32 3.42 0.27
N ALA A 362 -14.46 4.11 1.03
CA ALA A 362 -13.42 3.47 1.83
C ALA A 362 -14.02 2.54 2.90
N ARG A 363 -15.08 2.99 3.60
CA ARG A 363 -15.80 2.21 4.62
C ARG A 363 -16.42 0.93 4.05
N MET A 364 -16.99 0.97 2.84
CA MET A 364 -17.56 -0.24 2.21
C MET A 364 -16.52 -1.19 1.64
N SER A 365 -15.29 -0.73 1.37
CA SER A 365 -14.27 -1.50 0.64
C SER A 365 -13.60 -2.62 1.44
N LYS A 366 -14.03 -2.88 2.68
CA LYS A 366 -13.44 -3.89 3.60
C LYS A 366 -11.91 -3.84 3.68
N ARG A 367 -11.31 -2.65 3.53
CA ARG A 367 -9.86 -2.41 3.54
C ARG A 367 -9.09 -3.17 2.45
N CYS A 368 -9.75 -3.43 1.31
CA CYS A 368 -9.16 -4.11 0.17
C CYS A 368 -8.40 -3.13 -0.75
N PHE A 369 -7.08 -3.32 -0.91
CA PHE A 369 -6.26 -2.49 -1.80
C PHE A 369 -6.73 -2.50 -3.26
N ILE A 370 -7.23 -3.64 -3.74
CA ILE A 370 -7.73 -3.76 -5.11
C ILE A 370 -8.99 -2.90 -5.28
N ALA A 371 -9.89 -2.91 -4.29
CA ALA A 371 -11.09 -2.06 -4.29
C ALA A 371 -10.75 -0.57 -4.37
N ALA A 372 -9.78 -0.11 -3.56
CA ALA A 372 -9.30 1.26 -3.61
C ALA A 372 -8.77 1.65 -5.00
N ASN A 373 -7.97 0.77 -5.61
CA ASN A 373 -7.46 1.01 -6.96
C ASN A 373 -8.58 1.03 -8.01
N MET A 374 -9.60 0.18 -7.89
CA MET A 374 -10.77 0.22 -8.77
C MET A 374 -11.49 1.57 -8.67
N PHE A 375 -11.81 2.04 -7.46
CA PHE A 375 -12.45 3.35 -7.29
C PHE A 375 -11.59 4.48 -7.83
N ALA A 376 -10.28 4.47 -7.58
CA ALA A 376 -9.37 5.48 -8.09
C ALA A 376 -9.30 5.46 -9.62
N CYS A 377 -9.26 4.29 -10.25
CA CYS A 377 -9.32 4.17 -11.71
C CYS A 377 -10.65 4.68 -12.30
N LEU A 378 -11.75 4.58 -11.57
CA LEU A 378 -13.08 5.02 -12.04
C LEU A 378 -13.29 6.54 -11.86
N LEU A 379 -12.73 7.13 -10.80
CA LEU A 379 -13.16 8.43 -10.30
C LEU A 379 -12.05 9.48 -10.14
N ARG A 380 -10.77 9.10 -10.06
CA ARG A 380 -9.68 10.06 -9.76
C ARG A 380 -9.59 11.19 -10.78
N ASP A 381 -9.89 10.89 -12.04
CA ASP A 381 -9.78 11.86 -13.14
C ASP A 381 -11.13 12.55 -13.44
N ASN A 382 -12.14 12.37 -12.55
CA ASN A 382 -13.48 12.94 -12.68
C ASN A 382 -13.89 13.66 -11.39
N PHE A 383 -14.08 14.99 -11.46
CA PHE A 383 -14.45 15.81 -10.30
C PHE A 383 -15.96 16.16 -10.23
N ASP A 384 -16.80 15.47 -11.02
CA ASP A 384 -18.26 15.60 -10.96
C ASP A 384 -18.84 14.82 -9.78
N ILE A 385 -19.44 15.54 -8.84
CA ILE A 385 -20.08 14.97 -7.65
C ILE A 385 -21.19 13.98 -8.00
N GLU A 386 -21.95 14.21 -9.07
CA GLU A 386 -23.03 13.30 -9.46
C GLU A 386 -22.49 11.93 -9.85
N MET A 387 -21.36 11.90 -10.56
CA MET A 387 -20.71 10.64 -10.93
C MET A 387 -20.26 9.87 -9.69
N TRP A 388 -19.67 10.54 -8.72
CA TRP A 388 -19.25 9.90 -7.47
C TRP A 388 -20.43 9.34 -6.69
N CYS A 389 -21.52 10.09 -6.58
CA CYS A 389 -22.76 9.64 -5.95
C CYS A 389 -23.37 8.42 -6.68
N LYS A 390 -23.42 8.44 -8.01
CA LYS A 390 -23.91 7.32 -8.84
C LYS A 390 -23.07 6.06 -8.62
N VAL A 391 -21.74 6.18 -8.63
CA VAL A 391 -20.81 5.05 -8.39
C VAL A 391 -20.96 4.50 -6.97
N LEU A 392 -21.07 5.37 -5.97
CA LEU A 392 -21.28 4.95 -4.57
C LEU A 392 -22.61 4.19 -4.41
N ALA A 393 -23.71 4.78 -4.90
CA ALA A 393 -25.04 4.20 -4.78
C ALA A 393 -25.13 2.86 -5.52
N PHE A 394 -24.57 2.78 -6.72
CA PHE A 394 -24.47 1.55 -7.49
C PHE A 394 -23.71 0.47 -6.71
N THR A 395 -22.51 0.78 -6.23
CA THR A 395 -21.68 -0.20 -5.53
C THR A 395 -22.33 -0.69 -4.23
N ARG A 396 -22.94 0.22 -3.46
CA ARG A 396 -23.71 -0.11 -2.25
C ARG A 396 -24.89 -1.05 -2.59
N GLY A 397 -25.64 -0.73 -3.64
CA GLY A 397 -26.74 -1.57 -4.11
C GLY A 397 -26.28 -2.97 -4.50
N GLN A 398 -25.15 -3.09 -5.19
CA GLN A 398 -24.60 -4.40 -5.58
C GLN A 398 -24.10 -5.21 -4.38
N ASN A 399 -23.41 -4.59 -3.43
CA ASN A 399 -22.96 -5.28 -2.23
C ASN A 399 -24.15 -5.85 -1.44
N ASN A 400 -25.23 -5.08 -1.29
CA ASN A 400 -26.45 -5.53 -0.62
C ASN A 400 -27.13 -6.68 -1.38
N LYS A 401 -27.28 -6.58 -2.71
CA LYS A 401 -27.82 -7.67 -3.53
C LYS A 401 -27.00 -8.94 -3.41
N ASN A 402 -25.68 -8.84 -3.37
CA ASN A 402 -24.81 -10.00 -3.20
C ASN A 402 -24.98 -10.69 -1.85
N ILE A 403 -25.07 -9.89 -0.77
CA ILE A 403 -25.32 -10.43 0.57
C ILE A 403 -26.65 -11.17 0.62
N LEU A 404 -27.71 -10.58 0.02
CA LEU A 404 -29.06 -11.14 0.03
C LEU A 404 -29.21 -12.38 -0.86
N ASN A 405 -28.68 -12.33 -2.09
CA ASN A 405 -28.93 -13.36 -3.11
C ASN A 405 -27.86 -14.45 -3.15
N PHE A 406 -26.62 -14.13 -2.77
CA PHE A 406 -25.44 -15.00 -2.92
C PHE A 406 -24.72 -15.27 -1.59
N GLY A 407 -25.25 -14.75 -0.47
CA GLY A 407 -24.83 -15.10 0.88
C GLY A 407 -23.51 -14.46 1.35
N GLY A 408 -23.01 -13.42 0.67
CA GLY A 408 -21.78 -12.75 1.10
C GLY A 408 -21.41 -11.51 0.28
N HIS A 409 -20.46 -10.72 0.79
CA HIS A 409 -19.90 -9.60 0.04
C HIS A 409 -19.00 -10.10 -1.11
N PRO A 410 -18.98 -9.46 -2.30
CA PRO A 410 -18.14 -9.89 -3.43
C PRO A 410 -16.68 -10.22 -3.07
N PHE A 411 -16.00 -9.33 -2.33
CA PHE A 411 -14.64 -9.59 -1.83
C PHE A 411 -14.49 -10.86 -0.99
N ASP A 412 -15.47 -11.18 -0.13
CA ASP A 412 -15.40 -12.38 0.71
C ASP A 412 -15.57 -13.63 -0.15
N LEU A 413 -16.51 -13.59 -1.11
CA LEU A 413 -16.74 -14.68 -2.05
C LEU A 413 -15.48 -14.98 -2.86
N ILE A 414 -14.84 -13.95 -3.41
CA ILE A 414 -13.55 -14.08 -4.12
C ILE A 414 -12.48 -14.69 -3.21
N ASN A 415 -12.37 -14.21 -1.96
CA ASN A 415 -11.40 -14.74 -1.00
C ASN A 415 -11.66 -16.21 -0.63
N GLN A 416 -12.92 -16.63 -0.63
CA GLN A 416 -13.38 -18.01 -0.41
C GLN A 416 -13.32 -18.89 -1.67
N LYS A 417 -12.77 -18.39 -2.79
CA LYS A 417 -12.74 -19.08 -4.10
C LYS A 417 -14.13 -19.40 -4.64
N ARG A 418 -15.14 -18.60 -4.29
CA ARG A 418 -16.50 -18.67 -4.83
C ARG A 418 -16.70 -17.61 -5.92
N PRO A 419 -17.60 -17.84 -6.91
CA PRO A 419 -17.94 -16.83 -7.90
C PRO A 419 -18.49 -15.56 -7.22
N ALA A 420 -18.07 -14.40 -7.71
CA ALA A 420 -18.61 -13.11 -7.27
C ALA A 420 -19.46 -12.50 -8.37
N TYR A 421 -20.57 -11.86 -7.97
CA TYR A 421 -21.52 -11.27 -8.89
C TYR A 421 -21.38 -9.75 -8.83
N LEU A 422 -20.94 -9.12 -9.90
CA LEU A 422 -20.85 -7.67 -10.00
C LEU A 422 -21.97 -7.15 -10.89
N GLY A 423 -22.40 -5.91 -10.67
CA GLY A 423 -23.38 -5.29 -11.56
C GLY A 423 -22.75 -4.72 -12.81
N ARG A 424 -23.60 -4.42 -13.80
CA ARG A 424 -23.26 -3.52 -14.91
C ARG A 424 -23.93 -2.16 -14.72
N MET A 425 -23.21 -1.08 -14.96
CA MET A 425 -23.69 0.30 -14.73
C MET A 425 -24.75 0.71 -15.76
N VAL A 426 -24.58 0.35 -17.03
CA VAL A 426 -25.55 0.70 -18.11
C VAL A 426 -26.77 -0.23 -18.12
N THR A 427 -26.61 -1.49 -17.70
CA THR A 427 -27.67 -2.50 -17.74
C THR A 427 -27.91 -3.09 -16.34
N PRO A 428 -28.77 -2.48 -15.51
CA PRO A 428 -28.97 -2.87 -14.11
C PRO A 428 -29.60 -4.26 -13.90
N PHE A 429 -30.10 -4.87 -14.99
CA PHE A 429 -30.66 -6.22 -15.03
C PHE A 429 -29.66 -7.28 -15.53
N GLN A 430 -28.37 -6.96 -15.60
CA GLN A 430 -27.32 -7.93 -15.92
C GLN A 430 -26.27 -7.97 -14.80
N TYR A 431 -25.80 -9.17 -14.49
CA TYR A 431 -24.66 -9.42 -13.62
C TYR A 431 -23.45 -9.88 -14.43
N ILE A 432 -22.28 -9.50 -13.96
CA ILE A 432 -20.99 -10.05 -14.31
C ILE A 432 -20.68 -11.12 -13.27
N VAL A 433 -20.56 -12.37 -13.70
CA VAL A 433 -20.07 -13.45 -12.85
C VAL A 433 -18.56 -13.53 -13.04
N LEU A 434 -17.83 -13.20 -11.98
CA LEU A 434 -16.39 -13.39 -11.92
C LEU A 434 -16.09 -14.78 -11.35
N HIS A 435 -15.59 -15.65 -12.20
CA HIS A 435 -14.99 -16.92 -11.83
C HIS A 435 -13.51 -16.71 -11.53
N ARG A 436 -12.95 -17.59 -10.69
CA ARG A 436 -11.55 -17.54 -10.25
C ARG A 436 -10.63 -17.28 -11.44
N GLY A 437 -9.94 -16.15 -11.38
CA GLY A 437 -8.86 -15.82 -12.28
C GLY A 437 -7.52 -16.47 -11.95
N ASN A 438 -6.66 -16.50 -12.96
CA ASN A 438 -5.24 -16.81 -12.82
C ASN A 438 -4.46 -15.51 -12.58
N GLU A 439 -3.39 -15.61 -11.80
CA GLU A 439 -2.41 -14.53 -11.66
C GLU A 439 -1.33 -14.74 -12.70
N CYS A 440 -1.29 -13.85 -13.70
CA CYS A 440 -0.33 -13.90 -14.80
C CYS A 440 0.89 -13.01 -14.52
N SER A 441 2.05 -13.47 -14.96
CA SER A 441 3.31 -12.72 -14.84
C SER A 441 3.40 -11.57 -15.86
N LYS A 442 4.44 -10.73 -15.76
CA LYS A 442 4.67 -9.61 -16.69
C LYS A 442 4.88 -10.03 -18.15
N GLN A 443 5.28 -11.28 -18.38
CA GLN A 443 5.69 -11.78 -19.70
C GLN A 443 4.57 -12.47 -20.48
N GLU A 444 3.42 -12.71 -19.83
CA GLU A 444 2.28 -13.36 -20.46
C GLU A 444 1.36 -12.36 -21.17
N GLU A 445 0.77 -12.80 -22.29
CA GLU A 445 -0.20 -12.01 -23.03
C GLU A 445 -1.48 -11.87 -22.19
N VAL A 446 -1.80 -10.64 -21.78
CA VAL A 446 -2.97 -10.35 -20.95
C VAL A 446 -4.18 -9.98 -21.82
N PRO A 447 -5.42 -10.30 -21.39
CA PRO A 447 -6.61 -9.91 -22.13
C PRO A 447 -6.69 -8.39 -22.34
N LYS A 448 -7.09 -7.99 -23.55
CA LYS A 448 -7.30 -6.56 -23.89
C LYS A 448 -8.54 -5.97 -23.21
N ILE A 449 -9.54 -6.80 -22.94
CA ILE A 449 -10.79 -6.40 -22.31
C ILE A 449 -10.55 -6.20 -20.81
N LYS A 450 -10.84 -5.00 -20.28
CA LYS A 450 -10.72 -4.73 -18.84
C LYS A 450 -12.05 -4.95 -18.14
N LEU A 451 -12.01 -5.28 -16.85
CA LEU A 451 -13.20 -5.35 -16.00
C LEU A 451 -14.02 -4.05 -16.04
N GLN A 452 -13.34 -2.91 -16.14
CA GLN A 452 -13.99 -1.60 -16.26
C GLN A 452 -14.86 -1.50 -17.53
N ASP A 453 -14.40 -2.03 -18.66
CA ASP A 453 -15.14 -2.01 -19.93
C ASP A 453 -16.44 -2.84 -19.81
N VAL A 454 -16.33 -4.02 -19.18
CA VAL A 454 -17.49 -4.89 -18.93
C VAL A 454 -18.48 -4.24 -17.95
N MET A 455 -17.98 -3.66 -16.86
CA MET A 455 -18.78 -2.96 -15.84
C MET A 455 -19.52 -1.76 -16.42
N TYR A 456 -18.86 -0.95 -17.27
CA TYR A 456 -19.50 0.20 -17.89
C TYR A 456 -20.54 -0.17 -18.93
N GLY A 457 -20.53 -1.37 -19.49
CA GLY A 457 -21.49 -1.73 -20.52
C GLY A 457 -20.93 -1.75 -21.94
N SER A 458 -19.66 -1.37 -22.15
CA SER A 458 -19.09 -1.20 -23.50
C SER A 458 -18.82 -2.53 -24.22
N ILE A 459 -18.81 -3.64 -23.50
CA ILE A 459 -18.59 -4.98 -24.04
C ILE A 459 -19.88 -5.80 -24.00
N THR A 460 -20.30 -6.34 -25.13
CA THR A 460 -21.36 -7.35 -25.21
C THR A 460 -20.75 -8.64 -25.71
N ALA A 461 -20.46 -9.56 -24.79
CA ALA A 461 -19.89 -10.87 -25.09
C ALA A 461 -20.83 -11.97 -24.58
N HIS A 462 -20.94 -13.05 -25.33
CA HIS A 462 -21.72 -14.23 -24.96
C HIS A 462 -20.81 -15.35 -24.48
N GLY A 463 -21.22 -16.05 -23.41
CA GLY A 463 -20.42 -17.10 -22.79
C GLY A 463 -19.32 -16.57 -21.88
N LYS A 464 -18.37 -17.45 -21.53
CA LYS A 464 -17.23 -17.14 -20.67
C LYS A 464 -16.08 -16.59 -21.49
N PHE A 465 -15.48 -15.49 -21.03
CA PHE A 465 -14.33 -14.86 -21.66
C PHE A 465 -13.37 -14.33 -20.61
N GLU A 466 -12.09 -14.23 -20.95
CA GLU A 466 -11.08 -13.69 -20.05
C GLU A 466 -11.10 -12.16 -20.05
N ILE A 467 -10.92 -11.58 -18.87
CA ILE A 467 -10.79 -10.15 -18.67
C ILE A 467 -9.57 -9.83 -17.83
N LEU A 468 -8.96 -8.69 -18.09
CA LEU A 468 -8.01 -8.10 -17.17
C LEU A 468 -8.78 -7.44 -16.01
N GLY A 469 -8.83 -8.11 -14.87
CA GLY A 469 -9.44 -7.60 -13.64
C GLY A 469 -8.66 -6.41 -13.09
N TRP A 470 -7.35 -6.59 -12.89
CA TRP A 470 -6.46 -5.54 -12.39
C TRP A 470 -4.99 -5.85 -12.75
N ARG A 471 -4.16 -4.82 -12.87
CA ARG A 471 -2.70 -4.96 -13.03
C ARG A 471 -1.99 -4.22 -11.92
N SER A 472 -1.14 -4.93 -11.18
CA SER A 472 -0.35 -4.34 -10.10
C SER A 472 0.71 -3.40 -10.68
N ARG A 473 0.80 -2.20 -10.09
CA ARG A 473 1.85 -1.22 -10.37
C ARG A 473 3.10 -1.40 -9.49
N ILE A 474 3.00 -2.25 -8.47
CA ILE A 474 4.09 -2.59 -7.56
C ILE A 474 4.51 -4.05 -7.74
N PRO A 475 5.75 -4.43 -7.38
CA PRO A 475 6.21 -5.82 -7.37
C PRO A 475 5.21 -6.76 -6.68
N PRO A 476 5.00 -7.98 -7.20
CA PRO A 476 5.65 -8.60 -8.36
C PRO A 476 5.05 -8.20 -9.73
N TYR A 477 4.23 -7.16 -9.78
CA TYR A 477 3.60 -6.63 -11.00
C TYR A 477 2.67 -7.61 -11.73
N HIS A 478 2.00 -8.48 -10.99
CA HIS A 478 1.04 -9.43 -11.55
C HIS A 478 -0.15 -8.74 -12.22
N SER A 479 -0.61 -9.40 -13.27
CA SER A 479 -1.89 -9.13 -13.89
C SER A 479 -2.88 -10.18 -13.39
N PHE A 480 -4.00 -9.72 -12.86
CA PHE A 480 -5.06 -10.57 -12.35
C PHE A 480 -6.07 -10.74 -13.49
N VAL A 481 -6.09 -11.93 -14.07
CA VAL A 481 -6.93 -12.27 -15.21
C VAL A 481 -8.08 -13.12 -14.70
N ASP A 482 -9.31 -12.58 -14.73
CA ASP A 482 -10.50 -13.29 -14.27
C ASP A 482 -11.29 -13.84 -15.47
N ILE A 483 -11.98 -14.97 -15.25
CA ILE A 483 -12.95 -15.48 -16.22
C ILE A 483 -14.30 -14.83 -15.92
N CYS A 484 -14.83 -14.14 -16.92
CA CYS A 484 -16.04 -13.34 -16.83
C CYS A 484 -17.17 -13.98 -17.63
N GLU A 485 -18.38 -13.96 -17.09
CA GLU A 485 -19.61 -14.32 -17.80
C GLU A 485 -20.68 -13.24 -17.57
N ILE A 486 -21.35 -12.79 -18.63
CA ILE A 486 -22.45 -11.83 -18.51
C ILE A 486 -23.77 -12.63 -18.45
N GLN A 487 -24.53 -12.46 -17.36
CA GLN A 487 -25.80 -13.14 -17.14
C GLN A 487 -26.94 -12.15 -16.93
N GLU A 488 -28.11 -12.45 -17.50
CA GLU A 488 -29.32 -11.68 -17.27
C GLU A 488 -30.03 -12.09 -15.97
N VAL A 489 -30.58 -11.10 -15.28
CA VAL A 489 -31.45 -11.32 -14.13
C VAL A 489 -32.78 -11.87 -14.63
N LYS A 490 -32.97 -13.19 -14.48
CA LYS A 490 -34.31 -13.79 -14.60
C LYS A 490 -35.18 -13.26 -13.48
N THR A 491 -35.96 -12.22 -13.75
CA THR A 491 -37.05 -11.82 -12.87
C THR A 491 -38.12 -12.91 -12.92
N THR A 492 -38.19 -13.74 -11.89
CA THR A 492 -39.38 -14.56 -11.63
C THR A 492 -40.53 -13.62 -11.32
N SER A 493 -41.19 -13.14 -12.36
CA SER A 493 -42.49 -12.49 -12.25
C SER A 493 -43.48 -13.55 -11.75
N ALA A 494 -43.71 -13.56 -10.45
CA ALA A 494 -44.87 -14.25 -9.89
C ALA A 494 -46.11 -13.58 -10.51
N LYS A 495 -46.64 -14.21 -11.56
CA LYS A 495 -47.98 -13.90 -12.08
C LYS A 495 -48.94 -14.09 -10.92
N ARG A 496 -49.28 -13.01 -10.21
CA ARG A 496 -50.46 -12.98 -9.34
C ARG A 496 -51.66 -13.23 -10.26
N LYS A 497 -52.12 -14.48 -10.28
CA LYS A 497 -53.45 -14.81 -10.81
C LYS A 497 -54.43 -13.93 -10.03
N ARG A 498 -55.03 -12.94 -10.70
CA ARG A 498 -56.29 -12.37 -10.25
C ARG A 498 -57.32 -13.50 -10.39
N SER A 499 -57.77 -14.04 -9.27
CA SER A 499 -59.03 -14.77 -9.22
C SER A 499 -60.13 -13.77 -9.56
N VAL A 500 -60.85 -14.07 -10.64
CA VAL A 500 -62.11 -13.41 -11.01
C VAL A 500 -63.18 -13.80 -10.01
#